data_AF-A0A535SBB0-F1
#
_entry.id   AF-A0A535SBB0-F1
#
_cell.length_a   1.000
_cell.length_b   1.000
_cell.length_c   1.000
_cell.angle_alpha   90.00
_cell.angle_beta   90.00
_cell.angle_gamma   90.00
#
_symmetry.space_group_name_H-M   'P 1'
#
loop_
_entity.id
_entity.type
_entity.pdbx_description
1 polymer ?
#
loop_
_entity_poly.entity_id
_entity_poly.type
_entity_poly.pdbx_seq_one_letter_code
_entity_poly.pdbx_strand_id
1 'polypeptide(L)'
;MTRVMLSIAIALAIAACGTPAAQPGTGIQGSVQVGPTCPVERINSPCPPHPMAATVVVRTGNGAEVTRFHSGPDGRFKVDLAPGSYTLIGLRGRFPRRSR
;
A
#
# COMPACT_ATOMS: atom_id res chain seq x y z
N MET A 1 19.29 -34.37 36.02
CA MET A 1 19.24 -34.46 34.55
C MET A 1 17.90 -33.93 33.98
N THR A 2 16.76 -34.29 34.57
CA THR A 2 15.41 -33.79 34.20
C THR A 2 15.21 -32.27 34.36
N ARG A 3 15.86 -31.64 35.35
CA ARG A 3 15.76 -30.19 35.58
C ARG A 3 16.39 -29.33 34.47
N VAL A 4 17.44 -29.82 33.81
CA VAL A 4 18.16 -29.11 32.73
C VAL A 4 17.37 -29.16 31.42
N MET A 5 16.67 -30.28 31.16
CA MET A 5 15.76 -30.39 30.00
C MET A 5 14.56 -29.45 30.10
N LEU A 6 14.03 -29.21 31.31
CA LEU A 6 12.93 -28.27 31.52
C LEU A 6 13.35 -26.81 31.22
N SER A 7 14.62 -26.47 31.45
CA SER A 7 15.15 -25.11 31.22
C SER A 7 15.31 -24.79 29.73
N ILE A 8 15.71 -25.78 28.92
CA ILE A 8 15.92 -25.61 27.47
C ILE A 8 14.58 -25.44 26.74
N ALA A 9 13.54 -26.15 27.17
CA ALA A 9 12.20 -26.03 26.59
C ALA A 9 11.58 -24.64 26.84
N ILE A 10 11.85 -24.02 27.99
CA ILE A 10 11.36 -22.68 28.32
C ILE A 10 12.13 -21.59 27.55
N ALA A 11 13.44 -21.75 27.33
CA ALA A 11 14.23 -20.77 26.58
C ALA A 11 13.85 -20.71 25.08
N LEU A 12 13.41 -21.83 24.50
CA LEU A 12 13.02 -21.89 23.09
C LEU A 12 11.65 -21.22 22.81
N ALA A 13 10.82 -21.02 23.83
CA ALA A 13 9.49 -20.43 23.69
C ALA A 13 9.50 -18.88 23.58
N ILE A 14 10.62 -18.22 23.91
CA ILE A 14 10.69 -16.75 24.04
C ILE A 14 11.21 -16.09 22.74
N ALA A 15 11.66 -16.86 21.75
CA ALA A 15 12.26 -16.32 20.52
C ALA A 15 11.25 -15.97 19.41
N ALA A 16 9.94 -16.12 19.63
CA ALA A 16 8.92 -15.86 18.63
C ALA A 16 8.49 -14.38 18.56
N CYS A 17 9.44 -13.45 18.53
CA CYS A 17 9.16 -12.08 18.11
C CYS A 17 9.34 -11.99 16.59
N GLY A 18 8.42 -12.64 15.86
CA GLY A 18 8.36 -12.58 14.40
C GLY A 18 7.68 -11.29 13.96
N THR A 19 8.20 -10.66 12.91
CA THR A 19 7.53 -9.53 12.26
C THR A 19 6.09 -9.91 11.88
N PRO A 20 5.09 -9.07 12.19
CA PRO A 20 3.70 -9.37 11.84
C PRO A 20 3.59 -9.53 10.33
N ALA A 21 3.07 -10.68 9.89
CA ALA A 21 2.81 -10.95 8.49
C ALA A 21 1.52 -10.25 8.04
N ALA A 22 1.40 -9.96 6.75
CA ALA A 22 0.16 -9.44 6.19
C ALA A 22 -0.97 -10.47 6.40
N GLN A 23 -2.08 -10.06 6.99
CA GLN A 23 -3.23 -10.91 7.25
C GLN A 23 -4.41 -10.50 6.34
N PRO A 24 -5.19 -11.48 5.82
CA PRO A 24 -6.37 -11.16 5.02
C PRO A 24 -7.33 -10.25 5.79
N GLY A 25 -7.68 -9.10 5.21
CA GLY A 25 -8.60 -8.14 5.84
C GLY A 25 -7.92 -7.03 6.64
N THR A 26 -6.59 -7.04 6.79
CA THR A 26 -5.80 -5.91 7.30
C THR A 26 -5.08 -5.21 6.16
N GLY A 27 -4.90 -3.89 6.22
CA GLY A 27 -4.11 -3.16 5.22
C GLY A 27 -4.77 -1.87 4.75
N ILE A 28 -4.63 -1.58 3.45
CA ILE A 28 -5.07 -0.31 2.86
C ILE A 28 -6.00 -0.54 1.68
N GLN A 29 -6.99 0.35 1.54
CA GLN A 29 -7.86 0.43 0.38
C GLN A 29 -8.05 1.90 0.00
N GLY A 30 -8.21 2.17 -1.29
CA GLY A 30 -8.35 3.54 -1.77
C GLY A 30 -8.62 3.62 -3.26
N SER A 31 -8.51 4.84 -3.78
CA SER A 31 -8.61 5.11 -5.22
C SER A 31 -7.48 6.03 -5.68
N VAL A 32 -6.99 5.78 -6.89
CA VAL A 32 -6.02 6.61 -7.60
C VAL A 32 -6.79 7.50 -8.56
N GLN A 33 -6.58 8.80 -8.42
CA GLN A 33 -7.24 9.82 -9.21
C GLN A 33 -6.19 10.77 -9.78
N VAL A 34 -6.52 11.39 -10.90
CA VAL A 34 -5.73 12.49 -11.46
C VAL A 34 -6.53 13.78 -11.51
N GLY A 35 -5.89 14.85 -11.09
CA GLY A 35 -6.38 16.21 -11.22
C GLY A 35 -5.23 17.22 -11.24
N PRO A 36 -5.47 18.44 -11.77
CA PRO A 36 -6.70 18.87 -12.44
C PRO A 36 -6.76 18.36 -13.89
N THR A 37 -7.92 17.85 -14.33
CA THR A 37 -8.15 17.46 -15.73
C THR A 37 -8.55 18.62 -16.63
N CYS A 38 -8.82 19.78 -16.02
CA CYS A 38 -9.19 21.03 -16.66
C CYS A 38 -8.10 22.08 -16.41
N PRO A 39 -7.87 23.03 -17.34
CA PRO A 39 -6.87 24.08 -17.14
C PRO A 39 -7.12 24.96 -15.91
N VAL A 40 -8.38 25.26 -15.61
CA VAL A 40 -8.81 26.06 -14.44
C VAL A 40 -10.12 25.50 -13.92
N GLU A 41 -10.16 25.18 -12.63
CA GLU A 41 -11.40 24.85 -11.92
C GLU A 41 -12.13 26.14 -11.53
N ARG A 42 -13.46 26.18 -11.69
CA ARG A 42 -14.28 27.32 -11.27
C ARG A 42 -15.38 26.86 -10.33
N ILE A 43 -15.78 27.72 -9.40
CA ILE A 43 -16.81 27.43 -8.40
C ILE A 43 -18.15 26.97 -9.02
N ASN A 44 -18.52 27.53 -10.18
CA ASN A 44 -19.75 27.18 -10.90
C ASN A 44 -19.55 26.09 -11.98
N SER A 45 -18.33 25.56 -12.11
CA SER A 45 -17.97 24.51 -13.06
C SER A 45 -16.89 23.62 -12.42
N PRO A 46 -17.27 22.76 -11.44
CA PRO A 46 -16.32 21.90 -10.76
C PRO A 46 -15.61 20.97 -11.74
N CYS A 47 -14.34 20.69 -11.50
CA CYS A 47 -13.54 19.80 -12.33
C CYS A 47 -13.27 18.51 -11.55
N PRO A 48 -14.20 17.52 -11.60
CA PRO A 48 -14.05 16.32 -10.79
C PRO A 48 -12.76 15.56 -11.17
N PRO A 49 -12.00 15.07 -10.18
CA PRO A 49 -10.86 14.21 -10.43
C PRO A 49 -11.27 12.98 -11.23
N HIS A 50 -10.41 12.55 -12.15
CA HIS A 50 -10.71 11.36 -12.96
C HIS A 50 -10.00 10.14 -12.39
N PRO A 51 -10.69 9.00 -12.19
CA PRO A 51 -10.03 7.77 -11.78
C PRO A 51 -9.01 7.31 -12.82
N MET A 52 -7.89 6.77 -12.38
CA MET A 52 -6.81 6.33 -13.27
C MET A 52 -6.13 5.06 -12.75
N ALA A 53 -5.88 4.11 -13.66
CA ALA A 53 -5.00 2.98 -13.41
C ALA A 53 -3.53 3.44 -13.31
N ALA A 54 -2.85 3.07 -12.23
CA ALA A 54 -1.45 3.39 -11.99
C ALA A 54 -0.77 2.26 -11.24
N THR A 55 0.56 2.17 -11.42
CA THR A 55 1.39 1.27 -10.61
C THR A 55 1.79 1.99 -9.34
N VAL A 56 1.55 1.37 -8.19
CA VAL A 56 1.88 1.91 -6.87
C VAL A 56 2.85 0.96 -6.19
N VAL A 57 3.90 1.53 -5.61
CA VAL A 57 4.90 0.83 -4.80
C VAL A 57 4.70 1.19 -3.34
N VAL A 58 4.60 0.18 -2.49
CA VAL A 58 4.51 0.32 -1.04
C VAL A 58 5.89 0.11 -0.46
N ARG A 59 6.41 1.10 0.26
CA ARG A 59 7.67 1.00 1.00
C ARG A 59 7.42 1.12 2.49
N THR A 60 8.23 0.47 3.30
CA THR A 60 8.26 0.72 4.75
C THR A 60 8.90 2.08 5.05
N GLY A 61 8.83 2.51 6.32
CA GLY A 61 9.56 3.71 6.78
C GLY A 61 11.09 3.66 6.60
N ASN A 62 11.69 2.47 6.44
CA ASN A 62 13.13 2.32 6.16
C ASN A 62 13.47 2.29 4.66
N GLY A 63 12.46 2.43 3.79
CA GLY A 63 12.63 2.47 2.33
C GLY A 63 12.61 1.12 1.64
N ALA A 64 12.49 0.00 2.36
CA ALA A 64 12.36 -1.33 1.76
C ALA A 64 11.01 -1.46 1.03
N GLU A 65 11.04 -1.97 -0.20
CA GLU A 65 9.82 -2.31 -0.94
C GLU A 65 9.14 -3.53 -0.31
N VAL A 66 7.88 -3.37 0.05
CA VAL A 66 7.04 -4.43 0.64
C VAL A 66 6.25 -5.12 -0.45
N THR A 67 5.64 -4.32 -1.32
CA THR A 67 4.83 -4.81 -2.43
C THR A 67 4.68 -3.73 -3.49
N ARG A 68 4.28 -4.17 -4.68
CA ARG A 68 3.98 -3.36 -5.84
C ARG A 68 2.73 -3.90 -6.50
N PHE A 69 1.77 -3.03 -6.76
CA PHE A 69 0.49 -3.40 -7.34
C PHE A 69 0.08 -2.42 -8.42
N HIS A 70 -0.87 -2.84 -9.26
CA HIS A 70 -1.51 -1.98 -10.25
C HIS A 70 -2.94 -1.71 -9.80
N SER A 71 -3.35 -0.44 -9.74
CA SER A 71 -4.75 -0.10 -9.45
C SER A 71 -5.65 -0.47 -10.62
N GLY A 72 -6.93 -0.71 -10.34
CA GLY A 72 -7.93 -1.04 -11.34
C GLY A 72 -8.15 0.08 -12.37
N PRO A 73 -8.86 -0.20 -13.47
CA PRO A 73 -9.22 0.81 -14.47
C PRO A 73 -10.09 1.95 -13.90
N ASP A 74 -10.79 1.69 -12.79
CA ASP A 74 -11.56 2.67 -12.01
C ASP A 74 -10.72 3.34 -10.90
N GLY A 75 -9.40 3.13 -10.91
CA GLY A 75 -8.45 3.64 -9.93
C GLY A 75 -8.50 2.93 -8.57
N ARG A 76 -9.44 2.02 -8.31
CA ARG A 76 -9.58 1.39 -6.99
C ARG A 76 -8.46 0.39 -6.73
N PHE A 77 -8.05 0.28 -5.47
CA PHE A 77 -7.11 -0.74 -5.01
C PHE A 77 -7.43 -1.20 -3.59
N LYS A 78 -7.03 -2.45 -3.31
CA LYS A 78 -6.99 -3.03 -1.97
C LYS A 78 -5.72 -3.85 -1.85
N VAL A 79 -4.98 -3.67 -0.77
CA VAL A 79 -3.72 -4.36 -0.52
C VAL A 79 -3.68 -4.78 0.93
N ASP A 80 -3.49 -6.07 1.15
CA ASP A 80 -3.32 -6.58 2.49
C ASP A 80 -1.90 -6.25 2.98
N LEU A 81 -1.81 -5.59 4.15
CA LEU A 81 -0.56 -5.19 4.78
C LEU A 81 -0.64 -5.47 6.28
N ALA A 82 0.50 -5.81 6.88
CA ALA A 82 0.62 -5.85 8.33
C ALA A 82 0.43 -4.42 8.91
N PRO A 83 0.05 -4.29 10.18
CA PRO A 83 0.04 -2.99 10.84
C PRO A 83 1.44 -2.34 10.84
N GLY A 84 1.54 -1.10 10.38
CA GLY A 84 2.81 -0.38 10.31
C GLY A 84 2.73 0.92 9.52
N SER A 85 3.87 1.61 9.44
CA SER A 85 4.03 2.85 8.68
C SER A 85 4.59 2.58 7.30
N TYR A 86 3.89 3.03 6.28
CA TYR A 86 4.25 2.82 4.87
C TYR A 86 4.21 4.12 4.07
N THR A 87 5.09 4.19 3.08
CA THR A 87 5.13 5.22 2.06
C THR A 87 4.59 4.64 0.75
N LEU A 88 3.55 5.27 0.21
CA LEU A 88 2.95 4.92 -1.08
C LEU A 88 3.56 5.78 -2.19
N ILE A 89 4.17 5.15 -3.18
CA ILE A 89 4.82 5.84 -4.31
C ILE A 89 4.06 5.47 -5.57
N GLY A 90 3.35 6.45 -6.14
CA GLY A 90 2.77 6.31 -7.48
C GLY A 90 3.85 6.40 -8.55
N LEU A 91 4.05 5.34 -9.32
CA LEU A 91 4.84 5.39 -10.53
C LEU A 91 4.01 6.08 -11.62
N ARG A 92 4.66 6.91 -12.45
CA ARG A 92 4.00 7.69 -13.50
C ARG A 92 3.17 6.75 -14.40
N GLY A 93 1.85 6.82 -14.26
CA GLY A 93 0.93 6.25 -15.23
C GLY A 93 1.04 7.02 -16.54
N ARG A 94 0.87 6.34 -17.68
CA ARG A 94 0.79 7.02 -18.97
C ARG A 94 -0.49 7.85 -18.99
N PHE A 95 -0.36 9.17 -18.95
CA PHE A 95 -1.49 10.05 -19.18
C PHE A 95 -1.95 9.88 -20.64
N PRO A 96 -3.23 9.57 -20.91
CA PRO A 96 -3.73 9.63 -22.28
C PRO A 96 -3.57 11.08 -22.75
N ARG A 97 -2.71 11.29 -23.75
CA ARG A 97 -2.61 12.59 -24.40
C ARG A 97 -3.97 12.84 -25.05
N ARG A 98 -4.69 13.87 -24.59
CA ARG A 98 -5.89 14.34 -25.27
C ARG A 98 -5.49 14.66 -26.71
N SER A 99 -5.98 13.88 -27.68
CA SER A 99 -5.82 14.21 -29.09
C SER A 99 -6.49 15.56 -29.32
N ARG A 100 -5.78 16.48 -29.98
CA ARG A 100 -6.31 17.78 -30.39
C ARG A 100 -7.57 17.62 -31.23
#